data_AF-A0A072USU3-F1
#
_entry.id   AF-A0A072USU3-F1
#
_cell.length_a   1.000
_cell.length_b   1.000
_cell.length_c   1.000
_cell.angle_alpha   90.00
_cell.angle_beta   90.00
_cell.angle_gamma   90.00
#
_symmetry.space_group_name_H-M   'P 1'
#
loop_
_entity.id
_entity.type
_entity.pdbx_description
1 polymer ?
#
loop_
_entity_poly.entity_id
_entity_poly.type
_entity_poly.pdbx_seq_one_letter_code
_entity_poly.pdbx_strand_id
1 'polypeptide(L)'
;MSSSILLLPLFHSPKTTSLQKPQTTLSKSNTTTSKRHITTPKASTTETQSQTLKRRNKKNNTPQNDTTQEQEHEQEFEDYDDGIDFPYDDPPLICCFGAAQREFLPTVRVQEFPMDPDIYTEWKMLQWKPPEFARAPGGPPSNVAVAHVRLGGRAALLGKVGEDEFGEEIVLGMNKEKVQTRGVKFDSGFRTGCSYMKVKFDDDGKMGMEIVKECAEDSLRSDELNLAVLKEARIFHFNSEVLTSLSMESTLFKAIKWFKKFGGLVFFDINLPLPLWRSRDETREIIKKAWQEADIIEVSRTELEFLLDEEHYERKRNYKPQYYAEEYEQTKNHQEYYHYTAEDISPLWHDGLKFLFVTDGTIRIHYYTPSFDGVVVGTEDVLITPYTCDRTGSGDAIVAAIMRKLTTCPEMFEDQDVLERQLRFAVAAGIISQWTIGGVRGFPTESAAQNLKEQVYVPSMW
;
A
#
# COMPACT_ATOMS: atom_id res chain seq x y z
N MET A 1 -19.90 -43.69 51.88
CA MET A 1 -18.50 -44.09 52.18
C MET A 1 -17.64 -43.44 51.12
N SER A 2 -17.17 -42.21 51.37
CA SER A 2 -15.85 -41.88 51.94
C SER A 2 -14.78 -41.94 50.85
N SER A 3 -14.37 -40.79 50.30
CA SER A 3 -13.30 -39.91 50.83
C SER A 3 -11.91 -40.55 50.73
N SER A 4 -11.03 -39.96 49.93
CA SER A 4 -9.61 -39.87 50.25
C SER A 4 -9.03 -38.61 49.61
N ILE A 5 -8.89 -37.64 50.51
CA ILE A 5 -8.18 -36.37 50.42
C ILE A 5 -6.69 -36.67 50.63
N LEU A 6 -5.81 -36.00 49.89
CA LEU A 6 -4.38 -35.90 50.21
C LEU A 6 -4.02 -34.41 50.35
N LEU A 7 -3.61 -34.06 51.57
CA LEU A 7 -3.23 -32.74 52.07
C LEU A 7 -1.72 -32.49 51.84
N LEU A 8 -1.38 -31.32 51.30
CA LEU A 8 -0.39 -30.30 51.76
C LEU A 8 1.10 -30.68 51.99
N PRO A 9 2.05 -29.75 51.70
CA PRO A 9 2.28 -28.60 52.60
C PRO A 9 2.49 -27.21 51.94
N LEU A 10 2.01 -26.22 52.68
CA LEU A 10 2.28 -24.79 52.62
C LEU A 10 3.76 -24.47 52.89
N PHE A 11 4.29 -23.42 52.25
CA PHE A 11 5.40 -22.51 52.63
C PHE A 11 5.87 -21.83 51.31
N HIS A 12 6.13 -20.53 51.12
CA HIS A 12 6.45 -19.37 51.96
C HIS A 12 6.09 -18.08 51.18
N SER A 13 5.72 -17.02 51.90
CA SER A 13 5.51 -15.65 51.39
C SER A 13 6.84 -14.95 51.08
N PRO A 14 6.99 -14.20 49.97
CA PRO A 14 8.09 -13.27 49.80
C PRO A 14 7.80 -11.92 50.45
N LYS A 15 8.75 -11.49 51.28
CA LYS A 15 8.79 -10.24 52.03
C LYS A 15 8.78 -9.01 51.14
N THR A 16 8.06 -8.01 51.61
CA THR A 16 8.11 -6.59 51.25
C THR A 16 9.54 -6.04 51.29
N THR A 17 10.02 -5.49 50.17
CA THR A 17 11.17 -4.58 50.13
C THR A 17 10.71 -3.21 49.66
N SER A 18 10.80 -2.25 50.59
CA SER A 18 10.55 -0.82 50.37
C SER A 18 11.65 -0.21 49.50
N LEU A 19 11.29 0.27 48.31
CA LEU A 19 12.16 1.11 47.50
C LEU A 19 12.12 2.54 48.02
N GLN A 20 13.25 2.98 48.56
CA GLN A 20 13.53 4.34 49.00
C GLN A 20 13.57 5.30 47.80
N LYS A 21 12.89 6.44 47.93
CA LYS A 21 13.04 7.61 47.05
C LYS A 21 14.44 8.21 47.24
N PRO A 22 15.18 8.53 46.17
CA PRO A 22 16.30 9.46 46.28
C PRO A 22 15.78 10.90 46.29
N GLN A 23 16.06 11.62 47.37
CA GLN A 23 16.06 13.08 47.44
C GLN A 23 17.26 13.60 46.64
N THR A 24 17.05 14.51 45.69
CA THR A 24 18.11 15.35 45.13
C THR A 24 18.01 16.75 45.70
N THR A 25 19.04 17.10 46.45
CA THR A 25 19.32 18.39 47.08
C THR A 25 19.70 19.44 46.03
N LEU A 26 19.13 20.64 46.16
CA LEU A 26 19.62 21.85 45.52
C LEU A 26 21.02 22.21 46.05
N SER A 27 21.95 22.52 45.14
CA SER A 27 23.06 23.43 45.45
C SER A 27 23.33 24.35 44.26
N LYS A 28 23.26 25.66 44.54
CA LYS A 28 23.56 26.79 43.65
C LYS A 28 25.08 27.00 43.47
N SER A 29 25.39 27.85 42.48
CA SER A 29 26.67 28.55 42.17
C SER A 29 27.46 27.92 41.01
N ASN A 30 28.06 28.65 40.07
CA ASN A 30 28.11 30.08 39.77
C ASN A 30 28.46 30.25 38.27
N THR A 31 27.96 31.33 37.68
CA THR A 31 28.34 31.88 36.38
C THR A 31 29.80 32.33 36.31
N THR A 32 30.47 32.08 35.18
CA THR A 32 31.45 33.02 34.59
C THR A 32 31.53 32.86 33.07
N THR A 33 31.25 33.97 32.40
CA THR A 33 31.44 34.29 30.99
C THR A 33 32.91 34.24 30.55
N SER A 34 33.18 33.82 29.30
CA SER A 34 34.32 34.34 28.55
C SER A 34 34.07 34.33 27.04
N LYS A 35 34.17 35.53 26.44
CA LYS A 35 34.28 35.81 25.00
C LYS A 35 35.69 35.43 24.54
N ARG A 36 35.86 34.97 23.28
CA ARG A 36 36.67 35.67 22.25
C ARG A 36 37.00 34.86 20.99
N HIS A 37 36.97 35.61 19.90
CA HIS A 37 37.85 35.66 18.72
C HIS A 37 37.83 34.56 17.65
N ILE A 38 37.32 35.01 16.50
CA ILE A 38 37.62 34.57 15.14
C ILE A 38 39.04 35.03 14.78
N THR A 39 39.87 34.11 14.31
CA THR A 39 41.13 34.38 13.60
C THR A 39 41.31 33.40 12.46
N THR A 40 41.46 33.95 11.25
CA THR A 40 41.89 33.30 10.01
C THR A 40 43.35 32.82 10.07
N PRO A 41 43.73 31.78 9.31
CA PRO A 41 45.12 31.62 8.85
C PRO A 41 45.28 31.70 7.32
N LYS A 42 46.42 32.28 6.92
CA LYS A 42 46.98 32.32 5.56
C LYS A 42 47.98 31.18 5.34
N ALA A 43 47.94 30.63 4.12
CA ALA A 43 48.98 30.10 3.22
C ALA A 43 50.36 29.57 3.72
N SER A 44 50.76 28.42 3.16
CA SER A 44 52.16 28.11 2.79
C SER A 44 52.28 27.03 1.68
N THR A 45 52.86 27.46 0.54
CA THR A 45 53.89 26.83 -0.34
C THR A 45 53.70 25.51 -1.12
N THR A 46 53.68 25.66 -2.47
CA THR A 46 54.52 25.07 -3.56
C THR A 46 54.78 23.54 -3.58
N GLU A 47 54.71 22.77 -4.68
CA GLU A 47 55.17 22.95 -6.07
C GLU A 47 54.43 21.97 -7.02
N THR A 48 54.14 22.35 -8.28
CA THR A 48 54.29 21.41 -9.43
C THR A 48 54.40 22.16 -10.76
N GLN A 49 55.20 21.55 -11.63
CA GLN A 49 55.82 22.09 -12.84
C GLN A 49 54.87 22.28 -14.03
N SER A 50 55.23 23.27 -14.85
CA SER A 50 54.65 23.65 -16.14
C SER A 50 54.94 22.62 -17.25
N GLN A 51 53.97 22.37 -18.16
CA GLN A 51 54.14 22.61 -19.61
C GLN A 51 52.88 22.27 -20.46
N THR A 52 52.31 23.33 -21.04
CA THR A 52 51.74 23.48 -22.40
C THR A 52 50.93 22.35 -23.06
N LEU A 53 49.64 22.60 -23.31
CA LEU A 53 48.91 22.04 -24.45
C LEU A 53 48.02 23.09 -25.14
N LYS A 54 48.03 22.99 -26.47
CA LYS A 54 47.60 23.96 -27.48
C LYS A 54 46.07 24.14 -27.52
N ARG A 55 45.64 25.40 -27.70
CA ARG A 55 44.28 25.78 -28.12
C ARG A 55 43.89 25.05 -29.41
N ARG A 56 42.75 24.33 -29.39
CA ARG A 56 42.01 23.91 -30.59
C ARG A 56 40.51 24.12 -30.36
N ASN A 57 39.86 24.52 -31.45
CA ASN A 57 38.57 25.21 -31.53
C ASN A 57 37.39 24.51 -30.85
N LYS A 58 36.58 25.31 -30.15
CA LYS A 58 35.24 24.98 -29.65
C LYS A 58 34.29 24.86 -30.85
N LYS A 59 33.91 23.64 -31.23
CA LYS A 59 32.69 23.39 -32.01
C LYS A 59 31.55 23.18 -31.03
N ASN A 60 30.51 23.99 -31.18
CA ASN A 60 29.21 23.76 -30.54
C ASN A 60 28.66 22.43 -31.06
N ASN A 61 28.49 21.44 -30.19
CA ASN A 61 27.61 20.32 -30.45
C ASN A 61 26.33 20.55 -29.63
N THR A 62 25.28 20.92 -30.37
CA THR A 62 23.88 20.87 -29.99
C THR A 62 23.49 19.41 -29.69
N PRO A 63 22.58 19.12 -28.74
CA PRO A 63 22.07 17.77 -28.54
C PRO A 63 21.15 17.41 -29.70
N GLN A 64 21.63 16.57 -30.62
CA GLN A 64 20.83 15.84 -31.59
C GLN A 64 21.10 14.37 -31.31
N ASN A 65 20.21 13.69 -30.59
CA ASN A 65 20.07 12.23 -30.62
C ASN A 65 18.86 11.67 -29.84
N ASP A 66 18.06 12.45 -29.11
CA ASP A 66 16.84 11.91 -28.45
C ASP A 66 15.66 11.69 -29.41
N THR A 67 15.52 12.53 -30.44
CA THR A 67 14.32 12.52 -31.30
C THR A 67 14.24 11.30 -32.21
N THR A 68 15.38 10.68 -32.55
CA THR A 68 15.42 9.53 -33.47
C THR A 68 15.00 8.23 -32.77
N GLN A 69 15.35 8.06 -31.49
CA GLN A 69 14.95 6.88 -30.70
C GLN A 69 13.46 6.92 -30.31
N GLU A 70 12.92 8.10 -29.99
CA GLU A 70 11.49 8.27 -29.76
C GLU A 70 10.68 7.98 -31.03
N GLN A 71 11.13 8.45 -32.19
CA GLN A 71 10.46 8.19 -33.48
C GLN A 71 10.51 6.70 -33.88
N GLU A 72 11.64 6.02 -33.68
CA GLU A 72 11.75 4.57 -33.94
C GLU A 72 10.85 3.75 -32.99
N HIS A 73 10.77 4.12 -31.71
CA HIS A 73 9.87 3.47 -30.75
C HIS A 73 8.40 3.79 -30.98
N GLU A 74 8.04 4.97 -31.49
CA GLU A 74 6.67 5.29 -31.89
C GLU A 74 6.26 4.54 -33.17
N GLN A 75 7.18 4.33 -34.11
CA GLN A 75 6.92 3.58 -35.33
C GLN A 75 6.77 2.06 -35.06
N GLU A 76 7.60 1.49 -34.16
CA GLU A 76 7.40 0.14 -33.60
C GLU A 76 6.03 0.01 -32.92
N PHE A 77 5.54 1.10 -32.33
CA PHE A 77 4.27 1.15 -31.65
C PHE A 77 3.07 1.17 -32.60
N GLU A 78 3.14 1.76 -33.79
CA GLU A 78 2.00 1.79 -34.72
C GLU A 78 1.83 0.43 -35.43
N ASP A 79 2.92 -0.19 -35.89
CA ASP A 79 2.91 -1.38 -36.75
C ASP A 79 2.88 -2.72 -35.99
N TYR A 80 2.82 -2.72 -34.65
CA TYR A 80 2.83 -3.96 -33.86
C TYR A 80 1.54 -4.77 -34.01
N ASP A 81 1.65 -5.87 -34.74
CA ASP A 81 0.71 -7.00 -34.82
C ASP A 81 1.51 -8.31 -34.76
N ASP A 82 1.36 -9.07 -33.67
CA ASP A 82 2.01 -10.37 -33.50
C ASP A 82 1.20 -11.53 -34.14
N GLY A 83 0.04 -11.22 -34.75
CA GLY A 83 -0.85 -12.20 -35.37
C GLY A 83 -1.50 -13.17 -34.37
N ILE A 84 -1.35 -12.94 -33.06
CA ILE A 84 -1.90 -13.78 -32.00
C ILE A 84 -3.10 -13.06 -31.39
N ASP A 85 -4.31 -13.47 -31.80
CA ASP A 85 -5.51 -13.12 -31.04
C ASP A 85 -5.62 -14.07 -29.85
N PHE A 86 -5.61 -13.51 -28.63
CA PHE A 86 -6.00 -14.24 -27.45
C PHE A 86 -7.53 -14.28 -27.43
N PRO A 87 -8.18 -15.43 -27.73
CA PRO A 87 -9.61 -15.53 -27.47
C PRO A 87 -9.80 -15.21 -25.99
N TYR A 88 -10.74 -14.32 -25.67
CA TYR A 88 -10.98 -13.90 -24.31
C TYR A 88 -11.38 -15.09 -23.44
N ASP A 89 -10.38 -15.75 -22.86
CA ASP A 89 -10.54 -16.86 -21.94
C ASP A 89 -11.31 -16.37 -20.72
N ASP A 90 -12.33 -17.12 -20.32
CA ASP A 90 -13.10 -16.87 -19.10
C ASP A 90 -12.54 -17.70 -17.93
N PRO A 91 -12.31 -17.10 -16.74
CA PRO A 91 -12.47 -15.68 -16.42
C PRO A 91 -11.37 -14.79 -17.04
N PRO A 92 -11.64 -13.50 -17.32
CA PRO A 92 -10.65 -12.60 -17.90
C PRO A 92 -9.38 -12.47 -17.04
N LEU A 93 -8.23 -12.33 -17.70
CA LEU A 93 -6.95 -12.13 -17.02
C LEU A 93 -6.83 -10.68 -16.52
N ILE A 94 -6.31 -10.50 -15.30
CA ILE A 94 -5.75 -9.22 -14.85
C ILE A 94 -4.22 -9.28 -14.83
N CYS A 95 -3.57 -8.15 -15.08
CA CYS A 95 -2.12 -8.00 -14.98
C CYS A 95 -1.79 -7.11 -13.79
N CYS A 96 -1.15 -7.66 -12.76
CA CYS A 96 -0.62 -6.89 -11.63
C CYS A 96 0.85 -6.56 -11.92
N PHE A 97 1.20 -5.29 -11.86
CA PHE A 97 2.53 -4.76 -12.15
C PHE A 97 3.20 -4.24 -10.87
N GLY A 98 4.44 -4.64 -10.63
CA GLY A 98 5.27 -4.13 -9.54
C GLY A 98 6.03 -5.21 -8.79
N ALA A 99 6.37 -4.92 -7.53
CA ALA A 99 7.24 -5.76 -6.72
C ALA A 99 6.58 -7.06 -6.25
N ALA A 100 7.32 -8.17 -6.36
CA ALA A 100 7.03 -9.44 -5.71
C ALA A 100 8.00 -9.61 -4.54
N GLN A 101 7.74 -8.92 -3.43
CA GLN A 101 8.64 -8.89 -2.27
C GLN A 101 8.15 -9.75 -1.10
N ARG A 102 8.93 -9.84 -0.02
CA ARG A 102 8.42 -10.32 1.29
C ARG A 102 8.18 -9.14 2.21
N GLU A 103 6.99 -9.09 2.78
CA GLU A 103 6.66 -8.14 3.83
C GLU A 103 6.85 -8.74 5.23
N PHE A 104 7.41 -7.93 6.12
CA PHE A 104 7.43 -8.21 7.56
C PHE A 104 6.34 -7.38 8.20
N LEU A 105 5.27 -8.04 8.61
CA LEU A 105 4.07 -7.35 9.07
C LEU A 105 4.00 -7.39 10.59
N PRO A 106 3.68 -6.25 11.23
CA PRO A 106 3.26 -6.28 12.62
C PRO A 106 1.97 -7.09 12.69
N THR A 107 1.97 -8.15 13.51
CA THR A 107 0.87 -9.12 13.61
C THR A 107 -0.43 -8.55 14.19
N VAL A 108 -0.45 -7.26 14.57
CA VAL A 108 -1.63 -6.56 15.13
C VAL A 108 -1.63 -5.09 14.70
N ARG A 109 -2.74 -4.62 14.09
CA ARG A 109 -3.06 -3.18 13.91
C ARG A 109 -4.34 -2.85 14.68
N VAL A 110 -4.34 -1.80 15.51
CA VAL A 110 -5.48 -1.36 16.35
C VAL A 110 -6.47 -0.52 15.53
N GLN A 111 -7.79 -0.72 15.72
CA GLN A 111 -8.82 0.11 15.07
C GLN A 111 -8.80 1.52 15.66
N GLU A 112 -8.77 2.54 14.80
CA GLU A 112 -8.75 3.94 15.25
C GLU A 112 -10.11 4.37 15.82
N PHE A 113 -11.21 3.85 15.26
CA PHE A 113 -12.59 4.14 15.67
C PHE A 113 -13.41 2.84 15.88
N PRO A 114 -13.51 2.32 17.12
CA PRO A 114 -14.43 1.22 17.43
C PRO A 114 -15.88 1.72 17.64
N MET A 115 -16.90 0.99 17.16
CA MET A 115 -18.32 1.36 17.32
C MET A 115 -18.73 1.39 18.79
N ASP A 116 -18.18 0.49 19.60
CA ASP A 116 -18.52 0.32 21.02
C ASP A 116 -17.27 0.48 21.91
N PRO A 117 -16.79 1.71 22.15
CA PRO A 117 -15.53 1.96 22.87
C PRO A 117 -15.50 1.37 24.29
N ASP A 118 -16.65 1.30 24.97
CA ASP A 118 -16.77 0.71 26.30
C ASP A 118 -16.51 -0.81 26.27
N ILE A 119 -17.07 -1.49 25.28
CA ILE A 119 -16.89 -2.94 25.09
C ILE A 119 -15.42 -3.24 24.71
N TYR A 120 -14.82 -2.42 23.85
CA TYR A 120 -13.39 -2.57 23.49
C TYR A 120 -12.47 -2.33 24.69
N THR A 121 -12.86 -1.48 25.64
CA THR A 121 -12.09 -1.24 26.88
C THR A 121 -12.14 -2.47 27.79
N GLU A 122 -13.27 -3.15 27.89
CA GLU A 122 -13.41 -4.45 28.57
C GLU A 122 -12.70 -5.60 27.84
N TRP A 123 -12.35 -5.43 26.57
CA TRP A 123 -11.62 -6.43 25.80
C TRP A 123 -10.14 -6.08 25.62
N LYS A 124 -9.67 -5.00 26.23
CA LYS A 124 -8.27 -4.55 26.15
C LYS A 124 -7.27 -5.59 26.67
N MET A 125 -7.70 -6.49 27.56
CA MET A 125 -6.91 -7.65 28.01
C MET A 125 -6.86 -8.82 27.01
N LEU A 126 -7.77 -8.87 26.04
CA LEU A 126 -7.75 -9.80 24.92
C LEU A 126 -6.90 -9.28 23.75
N GLN A 127 -6.70 -7.96 23.67
CA GLN A 127 -5.79 -7.35 22.69
C GLN A 127 -4.34 -7.72 23.03
N TRP A 128 -3.75 -8.58 22.22
CA TRP A 128 -2.37 -9.03 22.37
C TRP A 128 -1.38 -7.85 22.34
N LYS A 129 -0.39 -7.83 23.24
CA LYS A 129 0.75 -6.89 23.20
C LYS A 129 1.86 -7.51 22.33
N PRO A 130 2.12 -7.03 21.10
CA PRO A 130 3.05 -7.71 20.22
C PRO A 130 4.51 -7.38 20.56
N PRO A 131 5.41 -8.37 20.38
CA PRO A 131 6.69 -8.07 19.74
C PRO A 131 7.07 -9.15 18.71
N GLU A 132 6.14 -9.63 17.88
CA GLU A 132 6.45 -10.61 16.83
C GLU A 132 5.99 -10.11 15.45
N PHE A 133 6.95 -9.91 14.56
CA PHE A 133 6.71 -9.67 13.13
C PHE A 133 6.59 -11.03 12.45
N ALA A 134 5.51 -11.22 11.68
CA ALA A 134 5.38 -12.41 10.83
C ALA A 134 5.92 -12.11 9.44
N ARG A 135 6.59 -13.10 8.84
CA ARG A 135 6.93 -13.07 7.41
C ARG A 135 5.67 -13.44 6.62
N ALA A 136 5.20 -12.52 5.78
CA ALA A 136 4.19 -12.80 4.77
C ALA A 136 4.85 -12.73 3.38
N PRO A 137 4.62 -13.70 2.49
CA PRO A 137 4.95 -13.52 1.09
C PRO A 137 4.11 -12.39 0.49
N GLY A 138 4.73 -11.55 -0.33
CA GLY A 138 4.09 -10.57 -1.19
C GLY A 138 4.42 -9.10 -0.87
N GLY A 139 4.38 -8.28 -1.92
CA GLY A 139 4.03 -6.85 -1.86
C GLY A 139 2.62 -6.62 -2.43
N PRO A 140 2.08 -5.39 -2.41
CA PRO A 140 0.69 -5.12 -2.79
C PRO A 140 0.26 -5.70 -4.14
N PRO A 141 1.00 -5.55 -5.27
CA PRO A 141 0.57 -6.12 -6.54
C PRO A 141 0.56 -7.65 -6.56
N SER A 142 1.47 -8.32 -5.85
CA SER A 142 1.46 -9.78 -5.74
C SER A 142 0.35 -10.30 -4.82
N ASN A 143 0.03 -9.58 -3.75
CA ASN A 143 -1.09 -9.91 -2.86
C ASN A 143 -2.42 -9.81 -3.61
N VAL A 144 -2.62 -8.72 -4.34
CA VAL A 144 -3.79 -8.52 -5.20
C VAL A 144 -3.91 -9.65 -6.23
N ALA A 145 -2.81 -10.07 -6.86
CA ALA A 145 -2.83 -11.18 -7.81
C ALA A 145 -3.27 -12.51 -7.17
N VAL A 146 -2.72 -12.85 -5.99
CA VAL A 146 -3.10 -14.06 -5.25
C VAL A 146 -4.56 -13.99 -4.79
N ALA A 147 -4.97 -12.85 -4.23
CA ALA A 147 -6.34 -12.63 -3.79
C ALA A 147 -7.33 -12.79 -4.96
N HIS A 148 -7.02 -12.22 -6.12
CA HIS A 148 -7.88 -12.30 -7.29
C HIS A 148 -8.04 -13.73 -7.80
N VAL A 149 -6.97 -14.52 -7.82
CA VAL A 149 -7.04 -15.94 -8.23
C VAL A 149 -7.84 -16.78 -7.22
N ARG A 150 -7.69 -16.53 -5.92
CA ARG A 150 -8.51 -17.22 -4.91
C ARG A 150 -9.99 -16.83 -4.99
N LEU A 151 -10.30 -15.60 -5.37
CA LEU A 151 -11.64 -15.13 -5.70
C LEU A 151 -12.18 -15.65 -7.05
N GLY A 152 -11.53 -16.67 -7.63
CA GLY A 152 -11.99 -17.37 -8.82
C GLY A 152 -11.61 -16.67 -10.13
N GLY A 153 -10.74 -15.67 -10.11
CA GLY A 153 -10.24 -14.98 -11.30
C GLY A 153 -8.96 -15.58 -11.87
N ARG A 154 -8.43 -14.94 -12.91
CA ARG A 154 -7.09 -15.22 -13.49
C ARG A 154 -6.22 -13.99 -13.31
N ALA A 155 -5.01 -14.16 -12.78
CA ALA A 155 -4.05 -13.08 -12.64
C ALA A 155 -2.67 -13.48 -13.15
N ALA A 156 -1.96 -12.51 -13.73
CA ALA A 156 -0.54 -12.60 -14.02
C ALA A 156 0.21 -11.50 -13.27
N LEU A 157 1.41 -11.82 -12.81
CA LEU A 157 2.33 -10.82 -12.26
C LEU A 157 3.36 -10.42 -13.32
N LEU A 158 3.53 -9.11 -13.52
CA LEU A 158 4.58 -8.50 -14.32
C LEU A 158 5.52 -7.76 -13.38
N GLY A 159 6.73 -8.29 -13.22
CA GLY A 159 7.67 -7.81 -12.21
C GLY A 159 9.03 -8.49 -12.32
N LYS A 160 9.88 -8.27 -11.34
CA LYS A 160 11.22 -8.83 -11.30
C LYS A 160 11.58 -9.29 -9.89
N VAL A 161 12.30 -10.39 -9.79
CA VAL A 161 12.86 -10.94 -8.55
C VAL A 161 14.34 -11.25 -8.75
N GLY A 162 15.11 -11.41 -7.68
CA GLY A 162 16.50 -11.82 -7.78
C GLY A 162 16.63 -13.30 -8.17
N GLU A 163 17.72 -13.64 -8.84
CA GLU A 163 18.15 -15.03 -9.09
C GLU A 163 18.76 -15.62 -7.81
N ASP A 164 17.91 -15.77 -6.80
CA ASP A 164 18.25 -16.33 -5.49
C ASP A 164 17.10 -17.19 -4.94
N GLU A 165 17.38 -17.93 -3.87
CA GLU A 165 16.41 -18.83 -3.22
C GLU A 165 15.11 -18.11 -2.83
N PHE A 166 15.17 -16.80 -2.54
CA PHE A 166 13.99 -16.03 -2.17
C PHE A 166 13.11 -15.74 -3.39
N GLY A 167 13.71 -15.33 -4.51
CA GLY A 167 12.98 -15.10 -5.77
C GLY A 167 12.34 -16.39 -6.28
N GLU A 168 13.07 -17.50 -6.22
CA GLU A 168 12.54 -18.83 -6.55
C GLU A 168 11.35 -19.22 -5.66
N GLU A 169 11.44 -19.00 -4.34
CA GLU A 169 10.36 -19.32 -3.41
C GLU A 169 9.11 -18.47 -3.67
N ILE A 170 9.28 -17.17 -3.96
CA ILE A 170 8.15 -16.26 -4.26
C ILE A 170 7.45 -16.71 -5.54
N VAL A 171 8.19 -16.95 -6.62
CA VAL A 171 7.63 -17.42 -7.89
C VAL A 171 6.96 -18.79 -7.73
N LEU A 172 7.56 -19.71 -6.96
CA LEU A 172 6.95 -21.00 -6.65
C LEU A 172 5.66 -20.85 -5.84
N GLY A 173 5.64 -19.97 -4.83
CA GLY A 173 4.47 -19.68 -4.01
C GLY A 173 3.30 -19.15 -4.85
N MET A 174 3.57 -18.18 -5.70
CA MET A 174 2.58 -17.61 -6.62
C MET A 174 2.01 -18.66 -7.60
N ASN A 175 2.87 -19.52 -8.16
CA ASN A 175 2.42 -20.60 -9.04
C ASN A 175 1.58 -21.66 -8.31
N LYS A 176 1.86 -21.95 -7.03
CA LYS A 176 1.01 -22.83 -6.20
C LYS A 176 -0.37 -22.24 -5.97
N GLU A 177 -0.47 -20.92 -5.84
CA GLU A 177 -1.72 -20.18 -5.80
C GLU A 177 -2.37 -19.97 -7.18
N LYS A 178 -1.76 -20.53 -8.25
CA LYS A 178 -2.19 -20.45 -9.66
C LYS A 178 -2.09 -19.06 -10.29
N VAL A 179 -1.31 -18.16 -9.70
CA VAL A 179 -0.95 -16.90 -10.37
C VAL A 179 0.05 -17.18 -11.48
N GLN A 180 -0.16 -16.59 -12.65
CA GLN A 180 0.70 -16.80 -13.81
C GLN A 180 1.97 -15.95 -13.71
N THR A 181 3.14 -16.57 -13.60
CA THR A 181 4.42 -15.86 -13.42
C THR A 181 5.23 -15.71 -14.71
N ARG A 182 4.63 -15.90 -15.90
CA ARG A 182 5.34 -15.73 -17.20
C ARG A 182 5.79 -14.28 -17.48
N GLY A 183 5.23 -13.32 -16.74
CA GLY A 183 5.63 -11.91 -16.76
C GLY A 183 6.73 -11.56 -15.75
N VAL A 184 7.18 -12.53 -14.94
CA VAL A 184 8.21 -12.31 -13.92
C VAL A 184 9.60 -12.59 -14.52
N LYS A 185 10.53 -11.68 -14.29
CA LYS A 185 11.95 -11.83 -14.67
C LYS A 185 12.81 -12.14 -13.45
N PHE A 186 13.90 -12.86 -13.68
CA PHE A 186 14.94 -13.09 -12.68
C PHE A 186 16.14 -12.19 -12.99
N ASP A 187 16.68 -11.53 -11.97
CA ASP A 187 17.84 -10.66 -12.05
C ASP A 187 19.06 -11.31 -11.38
N SER A 188 20.14 -11.53 -12.13
CA SER A 188 21.38 -12.10 -11.58
C SER A 188 22.27 -11.07 -10.86
N GLY A 189 22.01 -9.77 -11.06
CA GLY A 189 22.81 -8.65 -10.53
C GLY A 189 22.28 -8.10 -9.21
N PHE A 190 20.96 -8.14 -9.00
CA PHE A 190 20.30 -7.71 -7.78
C PHE A 190 19.65 -8.88 -7.04
N ARG A 191 19.60 -8.76 -5.70
CA ARG A 191 18.95 -9.75 -4.85
C ARG A 191 17.46 -9.44 -4.72
N THR A 192 16.67 -10.47 -4.47
CA THR A 192 15.25 -10.31 -4.13
C THR A 192 15.11 -9.47 -2.87
N GLY A 193 14.23 -8.47 -2.93
CA GLY A 193 13.93 -7.52 -1.87
C GLY A 193 13.56 -8.23 -0.57
N CYS A 194 14.49 -8.25 0.36
CA CYS A 194 14.21 -8.51 1.77
C CYS A 194 14.07 -7.15 2.44
N SER A 195 12.88 -6.56 2.34
CA SER A 195 12.55 -5.31 3.02
C SER A 195 12.63 -5.51 4.53
N TYR A 196 13.81 -5.31 5.13
CA TYR A 196 13.94 -5.20 6.57
C TYR A 196 13.41 -3.83 6.97
N MET A 197 12.14 -3.75 7.38
CA MET A 197 11.61 -2.58 8.06
C MET A 197 12.31 -2.44 9.40
N LYS A 198 13.36 -1.60 9.46
CA LYS A 198 13.90 -1.18 10.76
C LYS A 198 13.11 0.03 11.22
N VAL A 199 12.14 -0.24 12.08
CA VAL A 199 11.42 0.80 12.82
C VAL A 199 12.42 1.50 13.75
N LYS A 200 12.73 2.75 13.47
CA LYS A 200 13.42 3.66 14.38
C LYS A 200 12.37 4.48 15.10
N PHE A 201 12.53 4.64 16.40
CA PHE A 201 11.81 5.66 17.15
C PHE A 201 12.84 6.76 17.42
N ASP A 202 12.59 7.96 16.90
CA ASP A 202 13.37 9.12 17.27
C ASP A 202 13.00 9.54 18.70
N ASP A 203 13.81 10.38 19.36
CA ASP A 203 13.61 10.80 20.76
C ASP A 203 12.24 11.48 21.03
N ASP A 204 11.58 11.95 19.97
CA ASP A 204 10.24 12.55 19.99
C ASP A 204 9.09 11.51 19.82
N GLY A 205 9.40 10.22 19.76
CA GLY A 205 8.42 9.14 19.53
C GLY A 205 7.95 9.01 18.08
N LYS A 206 8.58 9.72 17.13
CA LYS A 206 8.28 9.60 15.70
C LYS A 206 8.84 8.30 15.13
N MET A 207 8.01 7.60 14.38
CA MET A 207 8.38 6.35 13.70
C MET A 207 9.11 6.67 12.39
N GLY A 208 10.39 6.29 12.29
CA GLY A 208 11.19 6.31 11.07
C GLY A 208 11.35 4.90 10.49
N MET A 209 11.32 4.77 9.16
CA MET A 209 11.56 3.51 8.45
C MET A 209 12.87 3.61 7.67
N GLU A 210 13.73 2.61 7.80
CA GLU A 210 14.97 2.48 7.00
C GLU A 210 14.77 1.39 5.94
N ILE A 211 14.82 1.76 4.65
CA ILE A 211 14.76 0.84 3.51
C ILE A 211 16.16 0.27 3.26
N VAL A 212 16.26 -1.04 3.07
CA VAL A 212 17.55 -1.72 2.81
C VAL A 212 17.74 -1.96 1.31
N LYS A 213 18.67 -1.19 0.72
CA LYS A 213 19.41 -1.39 -0.56
C LYS A 213 18.58 -1.54 -1.86
N GLU A 214 19.20 -1.19 -3.00
CA GLU A 214 18.76 -1.54 -4.37
C GLU A 214 18.41 -3.04 -4.48
N CYS A 215 17.18 -3.34 -4.90
CA CYS A 215 16.64 -4.68 -5.05
C CYS A 215 16.21 -4.98 -6.49
N ALA A 216 15.99 -6.26 -6.81
CA ALA A 216 15.64 -6.68 -8.17
C ALA A 216 14.29 -6.10 -8.63
N GLU A 217 13.35 -5.98 -7.71
CA GLU A 217 11.99 -5.50 -7.91
C GLU A 217 11.95 -4.06 -8.45
N ASP A 218 12.93 -3.23 -8.10
CA ASP A 218 13.06 -1.82 -8.53
C ASP A 218 13.78 -1.65 -9.87
N SER A 219 14.20 -2.76 -10.50
CA SER A 219 15.12 -2.78 -11.64
C SER A 219 14.52 -3.39 -12.92
N LEU A 220 13.19 -3.55 -12.98
CA LEU A 220 12.52 -3.97 -14.21
C LEU A 220 12.70 -2.90 -15.28
N ARG A 221 13.10 -3.35 -16.48
CA ARG A 221 13.33 -2.50 -17.66
C ARG A 221 12.21 -2.62 -18.66
N SER A 222 12.08 -1.60 -19.48
CA SER A 222 10.97 -1.45 -20.42
C SER A 222 11.04 -2.40 -21.64
N ASP A 223 12.20 -3.00 -21.92
CA ASP A 223 12.41 -4.07 -22.90
C ASP A 223 12.20 -5.48 -22.31
N GLU A 224 12.05 -5.59 -20.99
CA GLU A 224 11.74 -6.84 -20.30
C GLU A 224 10.23 -7.12 -20.20
N LEU A 225 9.39 -6.14 -20.60
CA LEU A 225 7.94 -6.23 -20.58
C LEU A 225 7.44 -7.41 -21.44
N ASN A 226 6.56 -8.22 -20.85
CA ASN A 226 5.89 -9.29 -21.57
C ASN A 226 4.61 -8.76 -22.23
N LEU A 227 4.71 -8.36 -23.50
CA LEU A 227 3.58 -7.79 -24.25
C LEU A 227 2.40 -8.76 -24.39
N ALA A 228 2.64 -10.07 -24.42
CA ALA A 228 1.56 -11.06 -24.49
C ALA A 228 0.68 -11.04 -23.22
N VAL A 229 1.28 -10.82 -22.04
CA VAL A 229 0.51 -10.63 -20.80
C VAL A 229 -0.33 -9.36 -20.87
N LEU A 230 0.25 -8.26 -21.35
CA LEU A 230 -0.45 -6.98 -21.51
C LEU A 230 -1.59 -7.07 -22.53
N LYS A 231 -1.40 -7.83 -23.63
CA LYS A 231 -2.41 -8.01 -24.68
C LYS A 231 -3.58 -8.88 -24.21
N GLU A 232 -3.32 -9.91 -23.41
CA GLU A 232 -4.35 -10.83 -22.91
C GLU A 232 -5.17 -10.24 -21.74
N ALA A 233 -4.54 -9.41 -20.89
CA ALA A 233 -5.20 -8.87 -19.70
C ALA A 233 -6.23 -7.79 -20.02
N ARG A 234 -7.28 -7.70 -19.19
CA ARG A 234 -8.35 -6.70 -19.31
C ARG A 234 -8.23 -5.53 -18.33
N ILE A 235 -7.60 -5.77 -17.19
CA ILE A 235 -7.25 -4.72 -16.22
C ILE A 235 -5.75 -4.80 -15.93
N PHE A 236 -5.09 -3.65 -15.95
CA PHE A 236 -3.69 -3.48 -15.57
C PHE A 236 -3.63 -2.72 -14.25
N HIS A 237 -3.21 -3.42 -13.20
CA HIS A 237 -3.16 -2.94 -11.83
C HIS A 237 -1.73 -2.60 -11.42
N PHE A 238 -1.52 -1.44 -10.79
CA PHE A 238 -0.26 -1.09 -10.14
C PHE A 238 -0.52 -0.21 -8.91
N ASN A 239 0.46 -0.14 -8.01
CA ASN A 239 0.42 0.73 -6.83
C ASN A 239 1.43 1.89 -6.90
N SER A 240 1.36 2.87 -6.01
CA SER A 240 2.27 4.04 -6.06
C SER A 240 3.74 3.71 -5.74
N GLU A 241 4.04 2.56 -5.16
CA GLU A 241 5.42 2.11 -4.86
C GLU A 241 6.30 2.11 -6.11
N VAL A 242 5.74 1.75 -7.28
CA VAL A 242 6.46 1.73 -8.56
C VAL A 242 6.94 3.12 -9.01
N LEU A 243 6.37 4.19 -8.46
CA LEU A 243 6.75 5.58 -8.75
C LEU A 243 7.97 6.06 -7.96
N THR A 244 8.46 5.24 -7.01
CA THR A 244 9.62 5.60 -6.17
C THR A 244 10.97 5.30 -6.84
N SER A 245 10.99 4.48 -7.90
CA SER A 245 12.16 4.16 -8.72
C SER A 245 11.99 4.70 -10.13
N LEU A 246 12.97 5.48 -10.63
CA LEU A 246 12.94 6.03 -11.98
C LEU A 246 12.89 4.94 -13.07
N SER A 247 13.54 3.79 -12.83
CA SER A 247 13.50 2.65 -13.76
C SER A 247 12.09 2.07 -13.84
N MET A 248 11.44 1.91 -12.68
CA MET A 248 10.08 1.40 -12.58
C MET A 248 9.06 2.39 -13.16
N GLU A 249 9.18 3.68 -12.87
CA GLU A 249 8.31 4.73 -13.41
C GLU A 249 8.32 4.72 -14.94
N SER A 250 9.51 4.73 -15.56
CA SER A 250 9.63 4.71 -17.03
C SER A 250 9.05 3.44 -17.65
N THR A 251 9.23 2.30 -17.00
CA THR A 251 8.71 1.00 -17.44
C THR A 251 7.19 0.93 -17.28
N LEU A 252 6.64 1.45 -16.18
CA LEU A 252 5.20 1.57 -15.94
C LEU A 252 4.53 2.34 -17.08
N PHE A 253 5.02 3.53 -17.41
CA PHE A 253 4.37 4.36 -18.43
C PHE A 253 4.47 3.73 -19.83
N LYS A 254 5.54 2.99 -20.14
CA LYS A 254 5.60 2.20 -21.38
C LYS A 254 4.57 1.06 -21.36
N ALA A 255 4.40 0.37 -20.23
CA ALA A 255 3.40 -0.69 -20.07
C ALA A 255 1.96 -0.13 -20.21
N ILE A 256 1.66 1.00 -19.55
CA ILE A 256 0.38 1.70 -19.66
C ILE A 256 0.09 2.07 -21.12
N LYS A 257 1.08 2.64 -21.84
CA LYS A 257 0.93 3.01 -23.25
C LYS A 257 0.51 1.80 -24.08
N TRP A 258 1.24 0.68 -23.98
CA TRP A 258 0.91 -0.58 -24.68
C TRP A 258 -0.47 -1.11 -24.28
N PHE A 259 -0.76 -1.13 -22.98
CA PHE A 259 -2.00 -1.67 -22.46
C PHE A 259 -3.24 -0.90 -22.96
N LYS A 260 -3.15 0.44 -23.01
CA LYS A 260 -4.18 1.29 -23.61
C LYS A 260 -4.34 1.07 -25.11
N LYS A 261 -3.24 0.82 -25.85
CA LYS A 261 -3.33 0.42 -27.27
C LYS A 261 -4.15 -0.87 -27.44
N PHE A 262 -4.04 -1.80 -26.51
CA PHE A 262 -4.82 -3.04 -26.51
C PHE A 262 -6.27 -2.87 -25.98
N GLY A 263 -6.67 -1.66 -25.57
CA GLY A 263 -8.04 -1.35 -25.14
C GLY A 263 -8.37 -1.82 -23.71
N GLY A 264 -7.37 -2.12 -22.88
CA GLY A 264 -7.55 -2.49 -21.48
C GLY A 264 -7.78 -1.29 -20.55
N LEU A 265 -8.23 -1.57 -19.32
CA LEU A 265 -8.46 -0.55 -18.27
C LEU A 265 -7.30 -0.47 -17.27
N VAL A 266 -6.83 0.74 -16.99
CA VAL A 266 -5.77 0.99 -16.01
C VAL A 266 -6.38 1.19 -14.62
N PHE A 267 -6.00 0.35 -13.67
CA PHE A 267 -6.39 0.44 -12.27
C PHE A 267 -5.20 0.91 -11.44
N PHE A 268 -5.33 2.07 -10.80
CA PHE A 268 -4.30 2.62 -9.92
C PHE A 268 -4.75 2.54 -8.47
N ASP A 269 -4.11 1.64 -7.72
CA ASP A 269 -4.23 1.55 -6.26
C ASP A 269 -3.23 2.54 -5.64
N ILE A 270 -3.69 3.58 -4.94
CA ILE A 270 -2.76 4.57 -4.42
C ILE A 270 -1.81 3.95 -3.40
N ASN A 271 -2.31 3.19 -2.42
CA ASN A 271 -1.53 2.49 -1.38
C ASN A 271 -0.19 3.17 -1.06
N LEU A 272 -0.27 4.40 -0.57
CA LEU A 272 0.81 5.37 -0.55
C LEU A 272 1.88 4.97 0.49
N PRO A 273 3.12 4.65 0.08
CA PRO A 273 4.18 4.32 1.02
C PRO A 273 4.61 5.55 1.81
N LEU A 274 4.97 5.36 3.09
CA LEU A 274 5.35 6.43 4.04
C LEU A 274 6.30 7.50 3.49
N PRO A 275 7.33 7.19 2.68
CA PRO A 275 8.23 8.21 2.12
C PRO A 275 7.54 9.24 1.22
N LEU A 276 6.37 8.91 0.67
CA LEU A 276 5.56 9.80 -0.15
C LEU A 276 4.59 10.67 0.67
N TRP A 277 4.45 10.48 1.98
CA TRP A 277 3.62 11.31 2.88
C TRP A 277 4.36 12.57 3.39
N ARG A 278 5.04 13.30 2.51
CA ARG A 278 5.86 14.47 2.90
C ARG A 278 5.08 15.77 2.90
N SER A 279 4.50 16.09 1.74
CA SER A 279 3.56 17.18 1.58
C SER A 279 2.58 16.83 0.48
N ARG A 280 1.34 17.27 0.61
CA ARG A 280 0.30 17.04 -0.42
C ARG A 280 0.78 17.43 -1.81
N ASP A 281 1.45 18.57 -1.94
CA ASP A 281 1.85 19.11 -3.25
C ASP A 281 3.00 18.28 -3.88
N GLU A 282 3.99 17.83 -3.08
CA GLU A 282 5.03 16.91 -3.57
C GLU A 282 4.44 15.56 -3.98
N THR A 283 3.55 14.99 -3.16
CA THR A 283 2.87 13.72 -3.46
C THR A 283 2.06 13.84 -4.75
N ARG A 284 1.29 14.93 -4.89
CA ARG A 284 0.48 15.18 -6.10
C ARG A 284 1.37 15.24 -7.32
N GLU A 285 2.49 15.94 -7.30
CA GLU A 285 3.37 16.02 -8.48
C GLU A 285 3.98 14.66 -8.86
N ILE A 286 4.25 13.78 -7.89
CA ILE A 286 4.73 12.41 -8.16
C ILE A 286 3.64 11.55 -8.80
N ILE A 287 2.43 11.54 -8.22
CA ILE A 287 1.35 10.66 -8.70
C ILE A 287 0.60 11.21 -9.91
N LYS A 288 0.69 12.51 -10.20
CA LYS A 288 -0.11 13.21 -11.21
C LYS A 288 -0.13 12.54 -12.58
N LYS A 289 1.02 12.10 -13.07
CA LYS A 289 1.09 11.41 -14.38
C LYS A 289 0.33 10.08 -14.33
N ALA A 290 0.58 9.26 -13.31
CA ALA A 290 -0.11 7.98 -13.14
C ALA A 290 -1.62 8.17 -12.92
N TRP A 291 -1.99 9.18 -12.15
CA TRP A 291 -3.37 9.58 -11.89
C TRP A 291 -4.11 9.89 -13.19
N GLN A 292 -3.55 10.74 -14.06
CA GLN A 292 -4.18 11.10 -15.34
C GLN A 292 -4.30 9.92 -16.32
N GLU A 293 -3.46 8.90 -16.16
CA GLU A 293 -3.50 7.71 -17.01
C GLU A 293 -4.49 6.64 -16.51
N ALA A 294 -4.98 6.73 -15.28
CA ALA A 294 -5.84 5.71 -14.69
C ALA A 294 -7.30 5.81 -15.17
N ASP A 295 -7.93 4.67 -15.45
CA ASP A 295 -9.38 4.59 -15.69
C ASP A 295 -10.15 4.39 -14.38
N ILE A 296 -9.51 3.73 -13.41
CA ILE A 296 -10.06 3.39 -12.10
C ILE A 296 -9.01 3.72 -11.06
N ILE A 297 -9.39 4.44 -10.02
CA ILE A 297 -8.51 4.76 -8.89
C ILE A 297 -9.14 4.23 -7.61
N GLU A 298 -8.34 3.62 -6.76
CA GLU A 298 -8.70 3.31 -5.38
C GLU A 298 -7.79 4.10 -4.42
N VAL A 299 -8.41 4.70 -3.42
CA VAL A 299 -7.74 5.41 -2.34
C VAL A 299 -8.38 5.02 -1.01
N SER A 300 -7.58 4.94 0.05
CA SER A 300 -8.13 4.93 1.40
C SER A 300 -8.70 6.31 1.76
N ARG A 301 -9.60 6.35 2.73
CA ARG A 301 -10.11 7.59 3.35
C ARG A 301 -8.97 8.51 3.77
N THR A 302 -7.96 7.94 4.42
CA THR A 302 -6.78 8.64 4.94
C THR A 302 -6.00 9.30 3.81
N GLU A 303 -5.82 8.61 2.68
CA GLU A 303 -5.13 9.15 1.50
C GLU A 303 -5.97 10.22 0.82
N LEU A 304 -7.28 10.02 0.69
CA LEU A 304 -8.18 11.02 0.13
C LEU A 304 -8.15 12.31 0.96
N GLU A 305 -8.30 12.20 2.28
CA GLU A 305 -8.26 13.34 3.20
C GLU A 305 -6.93 14.10 3.06
N PHE A 306 -5.81 13.40 2.97
CA PHE A 306 -4.50 14.02 2.74
C PHE A 306 -4.40 14.74 1.38
N LEU A 307 -4.95 14.15 0.32
CA LEU A 307 -4.94 14.73 -1.04
C LEU A 307 -5.85 15.94 -1.20
N LEU A 308 -6.95 16.00 -0.44
CA LEU A 308 -7.91 17.11 -0.45
C LEU A 308 -7.51 18.23 0.52
N ASP A 309 -7.34 17.89 1.80
CA ASP A 309 -7.11 18.83 2.90
C ASP A 309 -6.07 18.28 3.87
N GLU A 310 -4.80 18.50 3.53
CA GLU A 310 -3.64 18.13 4.36
C GLU A 310 -3.72 18.70 5.78
N GLU A 311 -4.23 19.92 5.96
CA GLU A 311 -4.32 20.53 7.28
C GLU A 311 -5.37 19.83 8.14
N HIS A 312 -6.54 19.49 7.56
CA HIS A 312 -7.52 18.64 8.22
C HIS A 312 -6.96 17.27 8.56
N TYR A 313 -6.27 16.65 7.61
CA TYR A 313 -5.61 15.37 7.80
C TYR A 313 -4.61 15.41 8.95
N GLU A 314 -3.71 16.40 9.00
CA GLU A 314 -2.72 16.57 10.07
C GLU A 314 -3.38 16.83 11.43
N ARG A 315 -4.42 17.69 11.48
CA ARG A 315 -5.17 17.93 12.72
C ARG A 315 -5.83 16.65 13.23
N LYS A 316 -6.43 15.87 12.35
CA LYS A 316 -7.09 14.59 12.67
C LYS A 316 -6.07 13.53 13.10
N ARG A 317 -4.97 13.38 12.37
CA ARG A 317 -3.86 12.46 12.71
C ARG A 317 -3.25 12.76 14.07
N ASN A 318 -3.17 14.04 14.44
CA ASN A 318 -2.67 14.48 15.74
C ASN A 318 -3.78 14.58 16.81
N TYR A 319 -5.02 14.22 16.48
CA TYR A 319 -6.13 14.25 17.42
C TYR A 319 -5.88 13.25 18.55
N LYS A 320 -6.03 13.72 19.79
CA LYS A 320 -5.96 12.87 20.96
C LYS A 320 -7.37 12.30 21.19
N PRO A 321 -7.55 10.97 21.18
CA PRO A 321 -8.87 10.36 21.33
C PRO A 321 -9.68 10.91 22.49
N GLN A 322 -11.01 10.92 22.35
CA GLN A 322 -11.96 11.57 23.26
C GLN A 322 -11.85 11.13 24.73
N TYR A 323 -11.40 9.90 24.99
CA TYR A 323 -11.16 9.41 26.35
C TYR A 323 -9.95 10.06 27.06
N TYR A 324 -9.12 10.80 26.31
CA TYR A 324 -8.07 11.67 26.82
C TYR A 324 -8.44 13.17 26.71
N ALA A 325 -9.65 13.50 26.27
CA ALA A 325 -10.14 14.86 26.24
C ALA A 325 -10.37 15.35 27.68
N GLU A 326 -9.84 16.52 27.99
CA GLU A 326 -9.98 17.16 29.30
C GLU A 326 -11.23 18.06 29.35
N GLU A 327 -11.76 18.46 28.19
CA GLU A 327 -12.89 19.38 28.07
C GLU A 327 -13.94 18.94 27.04
N TYR A 328 -15.21 19.25 27.32
CA TYR A 328 -16.36 18.90 26.45
C TYR A 328 -16.26 19.48 25.04
N GLU A 329 -15.62 20.65 24.86
CA GLU A 329 -15.46 21.25 23.53
C GLU A 329 -14.55 20.41 22.60
N GLN A 330 -13.64 19.61 23.16
CA GLN A 330 -12.75 18.71 22.42
C GLN A 330 -13.48 17.48 21.85
N THR A 331 -14.76 17.33 22.17
CA THR A 331 -15.61 16.19 21.80
C THR A 331 -16.67 16.51 20.75
N LYS A 332 -16.79 17.78 20.35
CA LYS A 332 -17.99 18.32 19.69
C LYS A 332 -18.06 18.08 18.18
N ASN A 333 -16.98 17.64 17.54
CA ASN A 333 -16.85 17.63 16.08
C ASN A 333 -16.46 16.24 15.54
N HIS A 334 -17.34 15.25 15.73
CA HIS A 334 -17.20 13.97 15.02
C HIS A 334 -18.27 13.88 13.94
N GLN A 335 -17.86 13.89 12.67
CA GLN A 335 -18.74 13.42 11.60
C GLN A 335 -18.63 11.88 11.56
N GLU A 336 -19.57 11.20 12.21
CA GLU A 336 -19.70 9.73 12.21
C GLU A 336 -20.04 9.16 10.81
N TYR A 337 -20.59 10.01 9.95
CA TYR A 337 -20.87 9.73 8.55
C TYR A 337 -20.27 10.85 7.70
N TYR A 338 -19.51 10.47 6.68
CA TYR A 338 -19.00 11.37 5.66
C TYR A 338 -19.27 10.72 4.31
N HIS A 339 -19.69 11.50 3.34
CA HIS A 339 -19.65 11.15 1.93
C HIS A 339 -19.31 12.46 1.24
N TYR A 340 -18.18 12.51 0.54
CA TYR A 340 -17.70 13.74 -0.08
C TYR A 340 -18.63 14.08 -1.24
N THR A 341 -18.97 15.35 -1.40
CA THR A 341 -19.81 15.74 -2.54
C THR A 341 -19.00 15.65 -3.84
N ALA A 342 -19.68 15.61 -4.98
CA ALA A 342 -19.01 15.71 -6.28
C ALA A 342 -18.14 16.98 -6.39
N GLU A 343 -18.52 18.08 -5.72
CA GLU A 343 -17.75 19.32 -5.66
C GLU A 343 -16.43 19.12 -4.89
N ASP A 344 -16.47 18.41 -3.76
CA ASP A 344 -15.29 18.10 -2.96
C ASP A 344 -14.31 17.18 -3.70
N ILE A 345 -14.82 16.23 -4.49
CA ILE A 345 -14.03 15.27 -5.29
C ILE A 345 -13.51 15.89 -6.59
N SER A 346 -14.17 16.93 -7.12
CA SER A 346 -13.82 17.57 -8.39
C SER A 346 -12.34 17.91 -8.59
N PRO A 347 -11.54 18.32 -7.58
CA PRO A 347 -10.12 18.60 -7.75
C PRO A 347 -9.25 17.36 -8.04
N LEU A 348 -9.79 16.17 -7.84
CA LEU A 348 -9.15 14.88 -8.09
C LEU A 348 -9.70 14.20 -9.36
N TRP A 349 -10.76 14.75 -9.95
CA TRP A 349 -11.39 14.17 -11.14
C TRP A 349 -10.64 14.52 -12.43
N HIS A 350 -10.66 13.61 -13.41
CA HIS A 350 -10.22 13.88 -14.78
C HIS A 350 -11.12 13.12 -15.77
N ASP A 351 -11.17 13.58 -17.02
CA ASP A 351 -12.15 13.12 -18.01
C ASP A 351 -12.03 11.63 -18.38
N GLY A 352 -10.86 11.02 -18.17
CA GLY A 352 -10.63 9.60 -18.39
C GLY A 352 -11.08 8.70 -17.23
N LEU A 353 -11.36 9.27 -16.07
CA LEU A 353 -11.69 8.51 -14.86
C LEU A 353 -13.12 7.97 -14.93
N LYS A 354 -13.26 6.66 -14.76
CA LYS A 354 -14.54 5.95 -14.73
C LYS A 354 -15.00 5.71 -13.30
N PHE A 355 -14.06 5.41 -12.41
CA PHE A 355 -14.32 5.15 -11.01
C PHE A 355 -13.25 5.77 -10.12
N LEU A 356 -13.70 6.45 -9.07
CA LEU A 356 -12.91 6.68 -7.86
C LEU A 356 -13.55 5.91 -6.71
N PHE A 357 -12.85 4.90 -6.20
CA PHE A 357 -13.24 4.17 -5.00
C PHE A 357 -12.50 4.74 -3.78
N VAL A 358 -13.24 4.93 -2.69
CA VAL A 358 -12.66 5.37 -1.41
C VAL A 358 -12.97 4.33 -0.34
N THR A 359 -11.95 3.63 0.15
CA THR A 359 -12.11 2.61 1.19
C THR A 359 -11.88 3.18 2.59
N ASP A 360 -12.76 2.82 3.53
CA ASP A 360 -12.61 3.11 4.96
C ASP A 360 -12.47 1.76 5.69
N GLY A 361 -11.41 1.01 5.37
CA GLY A 361 -11.29 -0.39 5.79
C GLY A 361 -12.43 -1.25 5.24
N THR A 362 -12.99 -2.15 6.05
CA THR A 362 -14.18 -2.94 5.66
C THR A 362 -15.51 -2.27 6.01
N ILE A 363 -15.48 -1.09 6.62
CA ILE A 363 -16.69 -0.42 7.12
C ILE A 363 -17.49 0.19 5.99
N ARG A 364 -16.82 0.80 5.01
CA ARG A 364 -17.45 1.53 3.90
C ARG A 364 -16.56 1.51 2.67
N ILE A 365 -17.22 1.45 1.52
CA ILE A 365 -16.62 1.74 0.23
C ILE A 365 -17.48 2.84 -0.40
N HIS A 366 -16.93 4.05 -0.49
CA HIS A 366 -17.53 5.11 -1.29
C HIS A 366 -17.11 4.92 -2.73
N TYR A 367 -17.97 5.31 -3.66
CA TYR A 367 -17.67 5.24 -5.08
C TYR A 367 -18.20 6.51 -5.76
N TYR A 368 -17.44 7.00 -6.73
CA TYR A 368 -17.79 8.15 -7.55
C TYR A 368 -17.59 7.79 -9.02
N THR A 369 -18.59 8.10 -9.85
CA THR A 369 -18.60 7.91 -11.30
C THR A 369 -19.02 9.22 -11.98
N PRO A 370 -18.92 9.34 -13.32
CA PRO A 370 -19.43 10.51 -14.03
C PRO A 370 -20.94 10.75 -13.87
N SER A 371 -21.73 9.70 -13.61
CA SER A 371 -23.21 9.75 -13.67
C SER A 371 -23.89 9.53 -12.31
N PHE A 372 -23.22 8.87 -11.37
CA PHE A 372 -23.73 8.58 -10.04
C PHE A 372 -22.61 8.37 -9.01
N ASP A 373 -22.94 8.54 -7.74
CA ASP A 373 -22.08 8.29 -6.59
C ASP A 373 -22.88 7.65 -5.45
N GLY A 374 -22.16 7.07 -4.48
CA GLY A 374 -22.81 6.47 -3.33
C GLY A 374 -21.85 5.74 -2.39
N VAL A 375 -22.42 4.99 -1.46
CA VAL A 375 -21.66 4.27 -0.43
C VAL A 375 -22.23 2.89 -0.19
N VAL A 376 -21.36 1.90 -0.17
CA VAL A 376 -21.68 0.56 0.33
C VAL A 376 -21.19 0.44 1.75
N VAL A 377 -22.12 0.18 2.66
CA VAL A 377 -21.83 -0.06 4.08
C VAL A 377 -21.51 -1.54 4.28
N GLY A 378 -20.37 -1.78 4.92
CA GLY A 378 -19.91 -3.08 5.35
C GLY A 378 -20.00 -3.26 6.85
N THR A 379 -18.95 -3.81 7.46
CA THR A 379 -18.86 -4.03 8.90
C THR A 379 -17.53 -3.49 9.41
N GLU A 380 -17.53 -3.14 10.69
CA GLU A 380 -16.29 -2.75 11.36
C GLU A 380 -15.21 -3.81 11.25
N ASP A 381 -13.99 -3.30 11.26
CA ASP A 381 -12.79 -4.11 11.38
C ASP A 381 -12.88 -5.01 12.60
N VAL A 382 -12.40 -6.22 12.40
CA VAL A 382 -12.58 -7.30 13.35
C VAL A 382 -11.74 -7.03 14.58
N LEU A 383 -12.28 -7.38 15.74
CA LEU A 383 -11.56 -7.29 17.01
C LEU A 383 -10.28 -8.09 16.95
N ILE A 384 -9.19 -7.43 17.31
CA ILE A 384 -7.88 -8.06 17.37
C ILE A 384 -7.84 -8.94 18.60
N THR A 385 -7.86 -10.24 18.36
CA THR A 385 -7.48 -11.26 19.33
C THR A 385 -6.21 -11.96 18.85
N PRO A 386 -5.52 -12.74 19.71
CA PRO A 386 -4.37 -13.55 19.32
C PRO A 386 -4.68 -14.59 18.21
N TYR A 387 -5.97 -14.76 17.86
CA TYR A 387 -6.45 -15.75 16.92
C TYR A 387 -7.12 -15.16 15.67
N THR A 388 -7.38 -13.85 15.60
CA THR A 388 -8.36 -13.28 14.64
C THR A 388 -7.90 -12.10 13.79
N CYS A 389 -6.64 -11.67 13.76
CA CYS A 389 -6.29 -10.48 12.97
C CYS A 389 -4.91 -10.50 12.33
N ASP A 390 -4.89 -10.41 11.01
CA ASP A 390 -3.93 -9.59 10.26
C ASP A 390 -4.74 -8.74 9.29
N ARG A 391 -4.69 -7.41 9.45
CA ARG A 391 -5.36 -6.47 8.54
C ARG A 391 -4.61 -6.28 7.24
N THR A 392 -3.36 -6.73 7.20
CA THR A 392 -2.56 -6.67 5.99
C THR A 392 -3.20 -7.53 4.92
N GLY A 393 -3.30 -6.97 3.71
CA GLY A 393 -3.98 -7.60 2.59
C GLY A 393 -5.49 -7.44 2.59
N SER A 394 -6.14 -6.87 3.62
CA SER A 394 -7.59 -6.62 3.55
C SER A 394 -7.95 -5.61 2.46
N GLY A 395 -7.16 -4.55 2.30
CA GLY A 395 -7.24 -3.63 1.16
C GLY A 395 -6.98 -4.34 -0.17
N ASP A 396 -5.89 -5.10 -0.27
CA ASP A 396 -5.55 -5.90 -1.46
C ASP A 396 -6.69 -6.86 -1.87
N ALA A 397 -7.38 -7.47 -0.89
CA ALA A 397 -8.53 -8.34 -1.11
C ALA A 397 -9.76 -7.57 -1.63
N ILE A 398 -10.00 -6.36 -1.13
CA ILE A 398 -11.06 -5.47 -1.62
C ILE A 398 -10.75 -5.07 -3.07
N VAL A 399 -9.55 -4.58 -3.35
CA VAL A 399 -9.09 -4.19 -4.71
C VAL A 399 -9.20 -5.36 -5.69
N ALA A 400 -8.71 -6.54 -5.30
CA ALA A 400 -8.81 -7.76 -6.10
C ALA A 400 -10.26 -8.14 -6.40
N ALA A 401 -11.17 -8.00 -5.42
CA ALA A 401 -12.58 -8.31 -5.55
C ALA A 401 -13.34 -7.29 -6.42
N ILE A 402 -13.01 -6.00 -6.30
CA ILE A 402 -13.54 -4.94 -7.19
C ILE A 402 -13.16 -5.28 -8.63
N MET A 403 -11.87 -5.53 -8.91
CA MET A 403 -11.42 -5.91 -10.25
C MET A 403 -12.09 -7.19 -10.75
N ARG A 404 -12.25 -8.21 -9.88
CA ARG A 404 -12.94 -9.47 -10.21
C ARG A 404 -14.37 -9.25 -10.70
N LYS A 405 -15.09 -8.31 -10.08
CA LYS A 405 -16.46 -8.00 -10.47
C LYS A 405 -16.51 -7.07 -11.68
N LEU A 406 -15.62 -6.08 -11.79
CA LEU A 406 -15.54 -5.24 -12.99
C LEU A 406 -15.22 -6.03 -14.26
N THR A 407 -14.39 -7.09 -14.17
CA THR A 407 -14.10 -7.93 -15.35
C THR A 407 -15.24 -8.85 -15.78
N THR A 408 -16.19 -9.17 -14.89
CA THR A 408 -17.27 -10.13 -15.18
C THR A 408 -18.69 -9.56 -15.12
N CYS A 409 -18.84 -8.33 -14.64
CA CYS A 409 -20.10 -7.59 -14.57
C CYS A 409 -19.87 -6.18 -15.11
N PRO A 410 -19.69 -5.99 -16.44
CA PRO A 410 -19.49 -4.66 -17.03
C PRO A 410 -20.69 -3.72 -16.82
N GLU A 411 -21.85 -4.23 -16.46
CA GLU A 411 -23.02 -3.42 -16.08
C GLU A 411 -22.74 -2.53 -14.85
N MET A 412 -21.72 -2.86 -14.04
CA MET A 412 -21.29 -2.02 -12.91
C MET A 412 -20.95 -0.59 -13.33
N PHE A 413 -20.51 -0.35 -14.57
CA PHE A 413 -20.16 0.99 -15.07
C PHE A 413 -21.39 1.90 -15.29
N GLU A 414 -22.58 1.31 -15.46
CA GLU A 414 -23.78 2.05 -15.89
C GLU A 414 -24.95 1.90 -14.92
N ASP A 415 -24.92 0.89 -14.05
CA ASP A 415 -26.00 0.54 -13.13
C ASP A 415 -25.52 0.54 -11.67
N GLN A 416 -25.99 1.55 -10.92
CA GLN A 416 -25.67 1.77 -9.51
C GLN A 416 -26.09 0.57 -8.63
N ASP A 417 -27.25 -0.02 -8.85
CA ASP A 417 -27.75 -1.15 -8.04
C ASP A 417 -26.88 -2.40 -8.26
N VAL A 418 -26.45 -2.62 -9.49
CA VAL A 418 -25.52 -3.71 -9.82
C VAL A 418 -24.16 -3.44 -9.17
N LEU A 419 -23.63 -2.23 -9.29
CA LEU A 419 -22.38 -1.82 -8.66
C LEU A 419 -22.41 -2.08 -7.16
N GLU A 420 -23.39 -1.54 -6.44
CA GLU A 420 -23.49 -1.70 -4.99
C GLU A 420 -23.58 -3.17 -4.58
N ARG A 421 -24.37 -3.97 -5.31
CA ARG A 421 -24.47 -5.40 -5.07
C ARG A 421 -23.14 -6.10 -5.26
N GLN A 422 -22.31 -5.68 -6.21
CA GLN A 422 -20.98 -6.27 -6.41
C GLN A 422 -19.94 -5.73 -5.43
N LEU A 423 -19.99 -4.48 -5.02
CA LEU A 423 -19.11 -3.93 -3.98
C LEU A 423 -19.31 -4.62 -2.63
N ARG A 424 -20.52 -5.11 -2.31
CA ARG A 424 -20.74 -5.97 -1.13
C ARG A 424 -19.92 -7.27 -1.17
N PHE A 425 -19.62 -7.81 -2.36
CA PHE A 425 -18.72 -8.96 -2.49
C PHE A 425 -17.28 -8.55 -2.15
N ALA A 426 -16.86 -7.34 -2.52
CA ALA A 426 -15.54 -6.81 -2.18
C ALA A 426 -15.38 -6.57 -0.67
N VAL A 427 -16.40 -5.98 -0.04
CA VAL A 427 -16.49 -5.86 1.42
C VAL A 427 -16.35 -7.24 2.09
N ALA A 428 -17.11 -8.23 1.63
CA ALA A 428 -17.04 -9.60 2.17
C ALA A 428 -15.64 -10.22 2.01
N ALA A 429 -14.96 -10.00 0.89
CA ALA A 429 -13.59 -10.45 0.69
C ALA A 429 -12.63 -9.80 1.69
N GLY A 430 -12.73 -8.48 1.90
CA GLY A 430 -11.96 -7.75 2.89
C GLY A 430 -12.14 -8.30 4.31
N ILE A 431 -13.40 -8.54 4.73
CA ILE A 431 -13.73 -9.06 6.06
C ILE A 431 -13.09 -10.44 6.29
N ILE A 432 -13.25 -11.36 5.33
CA ILE A 432 -12.71 -12.71 5.46
C ILE A 432 -11.18 -12.67 5.50
N SER A 433 -10.55 -11.80 4.71
CA SER A 433 -9.09 -11.62 4.72
C SER A 433 -8.57 -11.22 6.10
N GLN A 434 -9.31 -10.38 6.83
CA GLN A 434 -8.97 -10.04 8.22
C GLN A 434 -9.03 -11.26 9.15
N TRP A 435 -10.02 -12.15 8.97
CA TRP A 435 -10.22 -13.36 9.79
C TRP A 435 -9.21 -14.46 9.50
N THR A 436 -8.78 -14.60 8.25
CA THR A 436 -7.88 -15.69 7.84
C THR A 436 -6.42 -15.39 8.09
N ILE A 437 -6.05 -14.17 8.51
CA ILE A 437 -4.66 -13.70 8.50
C ILE A 437 -4.14 -13.74 7.05
N GLY A 438 -4.70 -12.87 6.19
CA GLY A 438 -4.58 -12.93 4.73
C GLY A 438 -3.17 -13.13 4.19
N GLY A 439 -2.18 -12.41 4.75
CA GLY A 439 -0.77 -12.54 4.36
C GLY A 439 -0.10 -13.87 4.75
N VAL A 440 -0.66 -14.64 5.70
CA VAL A 440 0.00 -15.85 6.25
C VAL A 440 -0.79 -17.14 6.01
N ARG A 441 -2.13 -17.13 6.13
CA ARG A 441 -2.96 -18.32 5.84
C ARG A 441 -3.77 -18.17 4.54
N GLY A 442 -3.66 -17.01 3.89
CA GLY A 442 -4.12 -16.74 2.54
C GLY A 442 -5.48 -16.07 2.43
N PHE A 443 -5.76 -15.60 1.22
CA PHE A 443 -6.96 -14.82 0.84
C PHE A 443 -8.25 -15.66 0.74
N PRO A 444 -9.43 -15.02 0.81
CA PRO A 444 -10.73 -15.67 0.69
C PRO A 444 -10.95 -16.37 -0.66
N THR A 445 -11.74 -17.44 -0.64
CA THR A 445 -12.27 -18.05 -1.87
C THR A 445 -13.52 -17.33 -2.37
N GLU A 446 -13.82 -17.44 -3.66
CA GLU A 446 -15.06 -16.88 -4.25
C GLU A 446 -16.31 -17.34 -3.51
N SER A 447 -16.43 -18.64 -3.22
CA SER A 447 -17.57 -19.21 -2.50
C SER A 447 -17.70 -18.63 -1.10
N ALA A 448 -16.58 -18.39 -0.40
CA ALA A 448 -16.61 -17.84 0.95
C ALA A 448 -17.09 -16.38 0.92
N ALA A 449 -16.56 -15.56 0.02
CA ALA A 449 -16.96 -14.18 -0.15
C ALA A 449 -18.43 -14.06 -0.60
N GLN A 450 -18.88 -14.91 -1.53
CA GLN A 450 -20.27 -14.93 -1.99
C GLN A 450 -21.24 -15.35 -0.87
N ASN A 451 -20.92 -16.40 -0.11
CA ASN A 451 -21.73 -16.83 1.03
C ASN A 451 -21.84 -15.74 2.10
N LEU A 452 -20.74 -15.07 2.44
CA LEU A 452 -20.76 -14.01 3.44
C LEU A 452 -21.56 -12.80 2.95
N LYS A 453 -21.43 -12.42 1.68
CA LYS A 453 -22.27 -11.37 1.05
C LYS A 453 -23.77 -11.67 1.18
N GLU A 454 -24.18 -12.93 1.06
CA GLU A 454 -25.58 -13.34 1.19
C GLU A 454 -26.06 -13.39 2.65
N GLN A 455 -25.16 -13.69 3.59
CA GLN A 455 -25.48 -13.80 5.03
C GLN A 455 -25.44 -12.46 5.77
N VAL A 456 -24.50 -11.57 5.43
CA VAL A 456 -24.36 -10.22 6.00
C VAL A 456 -25.25 -9.25 5.23
N TYR A 457 -26.48 -9.67 4.95
CA TYR A 457 -27.52 -8.76 4.52
C TYR A 457 -27.86 -7.84 5.70
N VAL A 458 -27.16 -6.71 5.78
CA VAL A 458 -27.69 -5.53 6.44
C VAL A 458 -28.62 -4.91 5.40
N PRO A 459 -29.95 -4.99 5.55
CA PRO A 459 -30.83 -4.20 4.69
C PRO A 459 -30.36 -2.75 4.81
N SER A 460 -30.16 -2.09 3.68
CA SER A 460 -30.03 -0.64 3.63
C SER A 460 -31.33 -0.06 4.19
N MET A 461 -31.39 0.11 5.50
CA MET A 461 -32.47 0.82 6.21
C MET A 461 -32.01 2.24 6.51
N TRP A 462 -31.46 2.91 5.50
CA TRP A 462 -31.19 4.34 5.54
C TRP A 462 -31.89 4.99 4.37
#